data_AF-A0A1W2LSP0-F1
#
_entry.id   AF-A0A1W2LSP0-F1
#
_cell.length_a   1.000
_cell.length_b   1.000
_cell.length_c   1.000
_cell.angle_alpha   90.00
_cell.angle_beta   90.00
_cell.angle_gamma   90.00
#
_symmetry.space_group_name_H-M   'P 1'
#
loop_
_entity.id
_entity.type
_entity.pdbx_description
1 polymer ?
#
loop_
_entity_poly.entity_id
_entity_poly.type
_entity_poly.pdbx_seq_one_letter_code
_entity_poly.pdbx_strand_id
1 'polypeptide(L)'
;MTENESRPGPASTGGHQPPHQQQYPGYTPWQAAPNPLVTPPPRKKGGRVAVLVSATALAAALVGGVGGAAIMGLGSTSSASGTGSSAVANGQLVGNNTSGDVSGVAAKVTPSVVQVNVTTAQGEAVGSGVILTADGRILTNAHVVADAEGDVTVTLSDGKQYKASVVGADTKADIAVLQAKNASGLTPASLGDSSKLAVGQQVVAIGSPGGLQNTVTTGIVSALNRKLDELSSGQERRSPYSRTTNEAGPSYTAIQTDAPINQGNSGGALVDAQGNVIGINSALYNPASTGSIGIGFAIPINDAKKIVEQIVG
;
A
#
# COMPACT_ATOMS: atom_id res chain seq x y z
N MET A 1 39.88 -42.27 81.33
CA MET A 1 39.16 -42.24 80.05
C MET A 1 39.54 -40.91 79.41
N THR A 2 40.78 -40.80 78.92
CA THR A 2 41.18 -40.84 77.49
C THR A 2 40.69 -39.57 76.77
N GLU A 3 41.55 -38.56 76.57
CA GLU A 3 42.43 -38.36 75.38
C GLU A 3 41.60 -38.06 74.12
N ASN A 4 41.97 -37.22 73.15
CA ASN A 4 43.02 -36.24 72.91
C ASN A 4 42.56 -35.46 71.66
N GLU A 5 43.20 -34.33 71.39
CA GLU A 5 43.21 -33.48 70.19
C GLU A 5 42.77 -34.11 68.85
N SER A 6 42.16 -33.28 67.97
CA SER A 6 42.68 -33.05 66.61
C SER A 6 41.79 -32.10 65.81
N ARG A 7 42.40 -31.01 65.34
CA ARG A 7 41.90 -30.08 64.33
C ARG A 7 42.56 -30.45 62.99
N PRO A 8 41.81 -30.73 61.91
CA PRO A 8 42.32 -30.63 60.54
C PRO A 8 41.77 -29.40 59.82
N GLY A 9 42.59 -28.86 58.92
CA GLY A 9 42.43 -27.58 58.24
C GLY A 9 41.40 -27.51 57.10
N PRO A 10 41.45 -26.44 56.29
CA PRO A 10 40.43 -26.10 55.32
C PRO A 10 40.54 -26.97 54.06
N ALA A 11 39.40 -27.48 53.57
CA ALA A 11 39.32 -28.10 52.25
C ALA A 11 39.35 -27.01 51.17
N SER A 12 40.29 -27.14 50.24
CA SER A 12 40.42 -26.32 49.04
C SER A 12 39.74 -26.97 47.83
N THR A 13 39.52 -26.13 46.81
CA THR A 13 39.36 -26.44 45.38
C THR A 13 38.10 -27.16 44.91
N GLY A 14 37.08 -26.37 44.57
CA GLY A 14 36.16 -26.63 43.48
C GLY A 14 36.19 -25.44 42.52
N GLY A 15 37.12 -25.46 41.55
CA GLY A 15 37.19 -24.43 40.51
C GLY A 15 36.01 -24.57 39.55
N HIS A 16 35.14 -23.57 39.51
CA HIS A 16 34.19 -23.42 38.42
C HIS A 16 34.91 -22.82 37.20
N GLN A 17 35.15 -23.69 36.24
CA GLN A 17 35.64 -23.33 34.91
C GLN A 17 34.52 -22.60 34.15
N PRO A 18 34.74 -21.38 33.64
CA PRO A 18 33.75 -20.71 32.80
C PRO A 18 33.58 -21.48 31.49
N PRO A 19 32.37 -21.55 30.92
CA PRO A 19 32.15 -22.24 29.65
C PRO A 19 32.96 -21.58 28.54
N HIS A 20 33.62 -22.43 27.75
CA HIS A 20 34.38 -22.06 26.57
C HIS A 20 33.52 -21.23 25.60
N GLN A 21 33.92 -19.97 25.39
CA GLN A 21 33.39 -19.16 24.29
C GLN A 21 33.83 -19.79 22.97
N GLN A 22 32.88 -20.35 22.21
CA GLN A 22 33.09 -20.67 20.81
C GLN A 22 33.25 -19.35 20.04
N GLN A 23 34.48 -19.08 19.60
CA GLN A 23 34.78 -17.97 18.71
C GLN A 23 34.19 -18.25 17.33
N TYR A 24 33.12 -17.54 16.98
CA TYR A 24 32.64 -17.47 15.61
C TYR A 24 33.62 -16.64 14.76
N PRO A 25 33.88 -17.02 13.50
CA PRO A 25 34.76 -16.26 12.63
C PRO A 25 34.20 -14.84 12.41
N GLY A 26 35.08 -13.85 12.60
CA GLY A 26 34.73 -12.42 12.56
C GLY A 26 34.07 -12.03 11.24
N TYR A 27 32.91 -11.40 11.36
CA TYR A 27 32.28 -10.66 10.28
C TYR A 27 33.07 -9.37 10.06
N THR A 28 33.73 -9.24 8.92
CA THR A 28 34.22 -7.95 8.44
C THR A 28 33.02 -7.12 7.99
N PRO A 29 32.83 -5.88 8.49
CA PRO A 29 31.81 -5.00 7.94
C PRO A 29 32.20 -4.64 6.51
N TRP A 30 31.30 -4.90 5.57
CA TRP A 30 31.42 -4.45 4.19
C TRP A 30 31.45 -2.91 4.18
N GLN A 31 32.61 -2.33 3.86
CA GLN A 31 32.70 -0.90 3.56
C GLN A 31 31.90 -0.62 2.29
N ALA A 32 30.87 0.21 2.40
CA ALA A 32 30.16 0.71 1.23
C ALA A 32 31.15 1.41 0.31
N ALA A 33 31.25 0.93 -0.94
CA ALA A 33 32.00 1.62 -1.97
C ALA A 33 31.37 3.02 -2.17
N PRO A 34 32.16 4.10 -2.24
CA PRO A 34 31.61 5.42 -2.50
C PRO A 34 30.98 5.44 -3.90
N ASN A 35 29.72 5.89 -3.99
CA ASN A 35 29.03 6.12 -5.24
C ASN A 35 29.89 7.02 -6.14
N PRO A 36 30.17 6.64 -7.40
CA PRO A 36 30.77 7.58 -8.34
C PRO A 36 29.78 8.72 -8.56
N LEU A 37 30.19 9.93 -8.19
CA LEU A 37 29.46 11.17 -8.46
C LEU A 37 29.29 11.28 -9.98
N VAL A 38 28.06 11.13 -10.46
CA VAL A 38 27.69 11.51 -11.82
C VAL A 38 27.79 13.03 -11.89
N THR A 39 28.89 13.52 -12.48
CA THR A 39 29.04 14.95 -12.75
C THR A 39 28.10 15.35 -13.90
N PRO A 40 27.30 16.42 -13.76
CA PRO A 40 26.51 16.91 -14.88
C PRO A 40 27.44 17.46 -15.98
N PRO A 41 27.08 17.32 -17.27
CA PRO A 41 27.93 17.79 -18.36
C PRO A 41 28.12 19.31 -18.31
N PRO A 42 29.28 19.83 -18.73
CA PRO A 42 29.60 21.24 -18.62
C PRO A 42 28.69 22.11 -19.50
N ARG A 43 28.07 23.11 -18.86
CA ARG A 43 27.32 24.16 -19.56
C ARG A 43 28.27 25.03 -20.38
N LYS A 44 28.21 24.92 -21.72
CA LYS A 44 28.87 25.89 -22.63
C LYS A 44 28.15 27.23 -22.55
N LYS A 45 28.85 28.27 -22.10
CA LYS A 45 28.45 29.67 -22.27
C LYS A 45 28.84 30.11 -23.68
N GLY A 46 27.91 30.70 -24.44
CA GLY A 46 28.23 31.49 -25.61
C GLY A 46 27.08 31.67 -26.60
N GLY A 47 26.68 32.93 -26.82
CA GLY A 47 26.08 33.39 -28.07
C GLY A 47 24.57 33.63 -28.06
N ARG A 48 24.17 34.89 -27.88
CA ARG A 48 22.86 35.40 -28.27
C ARG A 48 22.74 35.40 -29.80
N VAL A 49 21.80 34.66 -30.38
CA VAL A 49 21.14 35.02 -31.64
C VAL A 49 19.68 34.55 -31.57
N ALA A 50 18.77 35.52 -31.55
CA ALA A 50 17.36 35.30 -31.81
C ALA A 50 17.13 35.23 -33.32
N VAL A 51 16.43 34.20 -33.81
CA VAL A 51 15.73 34.24 -35.10
C VAL A 51 14.41 33.48 -34.98
N LEU A 52 13.33 34.22 -35.27
CA LEU A 52 11.97 33.79 -35.55
C LEU A 52 11.88 33.00 -36.86
N VAL A 53 11.15 31.88 -36.87
CA VAL A 53 10.39 31.35 -38.04
C VAL A 53 9.18 30.58 -37.44
N SER A 54 8.03 31.21 -37.19
CA SER A 54 6.87 31.40 -38.09
C SER A 54 6.25 30.12 -38.66
N ALA A 55 5.04 29.83 -38.16
CA ALA A 55 3.83 29.34 -38.84
C ALA A 55 3.94 28.63 -40.21
N THR A 56 3.32 27.44 -40.29
CA THR A 56 2.41 26.88 -41.34
C THR A 56 2.44 25.34 -41.21
N ALA A 57 1.37 24.54 -41.30
CA ALA A 57 0.01 24.78 -41.78
C ALA A 57 -1.00 23.86 -41.05
N LEU A 58 -2.07 24.48 -40.54
CA LEU A 58 -3.41 23.90 -40.57
C LEU A 58 -3.87 23.88 -42.04
N ALA A 59 -4.57 22.80 -42.42
CA ALA A 59 -5.49 22.64 -43.55
C ALA A 59 -5.09 21.59 -44.61
N ALA A 60 -5.65 20.39 -44.43
CA ALA A 60 -6.36 19.62 -45.47
C ALA A 60 -7.29 18.65 -44.72
N ALA A 61 -8.55 19.05 -44.50
CA ALA A 61 -9.70 18.61 -45.30
C ALA A 61 -9.99 17.11 -45.10
N LEU A 62 -11.01 16.75 -44.31
CA LEU A 62 -12.39 16.60 -44.80
C LEU A 62 -12.41 16.06 -46.24
N VAL A 63 -12.34 14.74 -46.39
CA VAL A 63 -13.16 13.86 -47.26
C VAL A 63 -12.56 12.47 -47.14
N GLY A 64 -13.23 11.60 -46.41
CA GLY A 64 -13.02 10.15 -46.42
C GLY A 64 -14.36 9.43 -46.44
N GLY A 65 -15.36 10.04 -47.09
CA GLY A 65 -16.62 9.41 -47.42
C GLY A 65 -16.47 8.62 -48.71
N VAL A 66 -16.98 7.39 -48.69
CA VAL A 66 -17.62 6.66 -49.79
C VAL A 66 -16.83 6.51 -51.10
N GLY A 67 -16.43 5.27 -51.39
CA GLY A 67 -16.50 4.70 -52.74
C GLY A 67 -15.26 4.88 -53.62
N GLY A 68 -14.62 3.76 -53.94
CA GLY A 68 -13.53 3.73 -54.92
C GLY A 68 -13.09 2.32 -55.27
N ALA A 69 -14.02 1.50 -55.77
CA ALA A 69 -13.63 0.34 -56.55
C ALA A 69 -12.99 0.84 -57.86
N ALA A 70 -11.71 0.55 -58.06
CA ALA A 70 -11.07 0.63 -59.37
C ALA A 70 -10.16 -0.59 -59.54
N ILE A 71 -10.69 -1.56 -60.27
CA ILE A 71 -9.97 -2.72 -60.78
C ILE A 71 -9.46 -2.31 -62.17
N MET A 72 -8.14 -2.19 -62.35
CA MET A 72 -7.46 -2.12 -63.65
C MET A 72 -6.07 -2.75 -63.44
N GLY A 73 -5.85 -3.90 -64.07
CA GLY A 73 -4.71 -4.78 -63.80
C GLY A 73 -3.43 -4.43 -64.55
N LEU A 74 -2.40 -5.28 -64.35
CA LEU A 74 -1.52 -5.84 -65.39
C LEU A 74 -0.55 -6.85 -64.72
N GLY A 75 -0.37 -8.03 -65.32
CA GLY A 75 0.86 -8.82 -65.15
C GLY A 75 0.79 -10.16 -64.41
N SER A 76 0.20 -11.15 -65.10
CA SER A 76 0.74 -12.51 -65.28
C SER A 76 1.13 -13.41 -64.09
N THR A 77 0.42 -14.55 -64.05
CA THR A 77 0.89 -15.92 -63.73
C THR A 77 1.24 -16.24 -62.29
N SER A 78 0.33 -16.93 -61.60
CA SER A 78 0.49 -18.36 -61.26
C SER A 78 -0.73 -18.84 -60.47
N SER A 79 -1.43 -19.80 -61.03
CA SER A 79 -2.50 -20.55 -60.36
C SER A 79 -1.90 -21.39 -59.23
N ALA A 80 -2.18 -21.02 -57.99
CA ALA A 80 -2.09 -21.92 -56.84
C ALA A 80 -3.40 -21.82 -56.07
N SER A 81 -4.29 -22.76 -56.37
CA SER A 81 -5.48 -23.08 -55.60
C SER A 81 -5.05 -23.56 -54.20
N GLY A 82 -5.02 -22.63 -53.26
CA GLY A 82 -4.99 -22.90 -51.83
C GLY A 82 -6.24 -22.29 -51.20
N THR A 83 -7.21 -23.14 -50.87
CA THR A 83 -8.38 -22.77 -50.07
C THR A 83 -7.94 -22.47 -48.64
N GLY A 84 -7.42 -21.27 -48.42
CA GLY A 84 -7.24 -20.71 -47.09
C GLY A 84 -8.40 -19.78 -46.82
N SER A 85 -9.39 -20.22 -46.05
CA SER A 85 -10.36 -19.31 -45.45
C SER A 85 -9.58 -18.35 -44.56
N SER A 86 -9.24 -17.17 -45.08
CA SER A 86 -8.89 -16.02 -44.27
C SER A 86 -10.15 -15.62 -43.53
N ALA A 87 -10.42 -16.29 -42.41
CA ALA A 87 -11.23 -15.70 -41.37
C ALA A 87 -10.51 -14.41 -40.98
N VAL A 88 -10.95 -13.29 -41.56
CA VAL A 88 -10.73 -11.98 -40.97
C VAL A 88 -11.26 -12.11 -39.55
N ALA A 89 -10.36 -12.29 -38.59
CA ALA A 89 -10.67 -12.09 -37.20
C ALA A 89 -11.12 -10.64 -37.13
N ASN A 90 -12.44 -10.43 -37.09
CA ASN A 90 -13.00 -9.24 -36.50
C ASN A 90 -12.52 -9.26 -35.06
N GLY A 91 -11.33 -8.69 -34.84
CA GLY A 91 -10.91 -8.27 -33.52
C GLY A 91 -11.93 -7.23 -33.11
N GLN A 92 -13.02 -7.68 -32.49
CA GLN A 92 -13.81 -6.83 -31.63
C GLN A 92 -12.80 -6.24 -30.66
N LEU A 93 -12.47 -4.98 -30.88
CA LEU A 93 -11.84 -4.15 -29.88
C LEU A 93 -12.66 -4.40 -28.62
N VAL A 94 -12.00 -4.95 -27.60
CA VAL A 94 -12.62 -5.18 -26.29
C VAL A 94 -13.10 -3.80 -25.84
N GLY A 95 -14.39 -3.56 -26.08
CA GLY A 95 -15.01 -2.28 -25.84
C GLY A 95 -14.90 -1.98 -24.36
N ASN A 96 -14.56 -0.72 -24.07
CA ASN A 96 -14.60 -0.08 -22.76
C ASN A 96 -15.92 -0.39 -22.01
N ASN A 97 -15.98 -1.54 -21.35
CA ASN A 97 -16.98 -1.82 -20.33
C ASN A 97 -16.38 -1.36 -18.99
N THR A 98 -16.73 -0.13 -18.63
CA THR A 98 -16.24 0.69 -17.50
C THR A 98 -16.63 0.16 -16.12
N SER A 99 -16.95 -1.13 -16.01
CA SER A 99 -17.35 -1.82 -14.78
C SER A 99 -16.57 -3.13 -14.68
N GLY A 100 -15.32 -3.02 -14.24
CA GLY A 100 -14.38 -4.13 -14.10
C GLY A 100 -12.93 -3.77 -14.38
N ASP A 101 -12.68 -2.67 -15.10
CA ASP A 101 -11.32 -2.15 -15.28
C ASP A 101 -10.84 -1.40 -14.02
N VAL A 102 -9.59 -1.61 -13.63
CA VAL A 102 -8.97 -1.04 -12.43
C VAL A 102 -9.04 0.49 -12.45
N SER A 103 -8.94 1.10 -13.63
CA SER A 103 -9.06 2.55 -13.81
C SER A 103 -10.44 3.07 -13.43
N GLY A 104 -11.51 2.36 -13.79
CA GLY A 104 -12.89 2.70 -13.45
C GLY A 104 -13.17 2.51 -11.95
N VAL A 105 -12.65 1.42 -11.37
CA VAL A 105 -12.73 1.18 -9.92
C VAL A 105 -12.01 2.30 -9.15
N ALA A 106 -10.79 2.65 -9.57
CA ALA A 106 -10.02 3.72 -8.97
C ALA A 106 -10.75 5.07 -9.06
N ALA A 107 -11.27 5.43 -10.23
CA ALA A 107 -12.01 6.68 -10.43
C ALA A 107 -13.27 6.77 -9.54
N LYS A 108 -13.98 5.64 -9.36
CA LYS A 108 -15.15 5.55 -8.50
C LYS A 108 -14.80 5.70 -7.01
N VAL A 109 -13.70 5.11 -6.55
CA VAL A 109 -13.38 5.00 -5.12
C VAL A 109 -12.49 6.13 -4.61
N THR A 110 -11.64 6.70 -5.46
CA THR A 110 -10.70 7.78 -5.10
C THR A 110 -11.33 8.94 -4.32
N PRO A 111 -12.52 9.46 -4.69
CA PRO A 111 -13.19 10.52 -3.93
C PRO A 111 -13.56 10.15 -2.48
N SER A 112 -13.60 8.86 -2.16
CA SER A 112 -13.91 8.32 -0.84
C SER A 112 -12.68 7.94 -0.02
N VAL A 113 -11.48 8.16 -0.55
CA VAL A 113 -10.21 7.89 0.13
C VAL A 113 -9.47 9.21 0.34
N VAL A 114 -8.97 9.41 1.56
CA VAL A 114 -8.30 10.64 1.98
C VAL A 114 -6.87 10.36 2.42
N GLN A 115 -6.02 11.38 2.38
CA GLN A 115 -4.76 11.38 3.10
C GLN A 115 -4.99 11.82 4.55
N VAL A 116 -4.29 11.18 5.49
CA VAL A 116 -4.26 11.55 6.91
C VAL A 116 -2.84 11.94 7.26
N ASN A 117 -2.64 13.22 7.61
CA ASN A 117 -1.38 13.77 8.09
C ASN A 117 -1.48 14.02 9.59
N VAL A 118 -0.53 13.49 10.33
CA VAL A 118 -0.48 13.55 11.79
C VAL A 118 0.82 14.22 12.20
N THR A 119 0.72 15.29 12.98
CA THR A 119 1.90 15.90 13.63
C THR A 119 2.17 15.13 14.92
N THR A 120 3.42 14.73 15.12
CA THR A 120 3.91 14.00 16.29
C THR A 120 5.11 14.74 16.89
N ALA A 121 5.50 14.40 18.13
CA ALA A 121 6.69 14.96 18.77
C ALA A 121 7.99 14.74 17.95
N GLN A 122 8.03 13.73 17.09
CA GLN A 122 9.19 13.31 16.30
C GLN A 122 9.12 13.74 14.83
N GLY A 123 8.05 14.43 14.41
CA GLY A 123 7.88 14.92 13.04
C GLY A 123 6.46 14.76 12.51
N GLU A 124 6.33 14.28 11.28
CA GLU A 124 5.03 14.01 10.65
C GLU A 124 4.88 12.52 10.33
N ALA A 125 3.71 11.97 10.61
CA ALA A 125 3.27 10.66 10.15
C ALA A 125 2.19 10.82 9.07
N VAL A 126 2.22 9.92 8.09
CA VAL A 126 1.28 9.93 6.95
C VAL A 126 0.62 8.57 6.80
N GLY A 127 -0.70 8.60 6.67
CA GLY A 127 -1.53 7.47 6.33
C GLY A 127 -2.65 7.86 5.38
N SER A 128 -3.62 6.97 5.27
CA SER A 128 -4.84 7.12 4.48
C SER A 128 -6.08 6.93 5.36
N GLY A 129 -7.23 7.31 4.84
CA GLY A 129 -8.52 7.03 5.47
C GLY A 129 -9.61 6.78 4.45
N VAL A 130 -10.71 6.17 4.89
CA VAL A 130 -11.91 5.90 4.09
C VAL A 130 -13.07 6.71 4.65
N ILE A 131 -13.70 7.53 3.81
CA ILE A 131 -14.85 8.36 4.20
C ILE A 131 -16.06 7.44 4.43
N LEU A 132 -16.64 7.50 5.62
CA LEU A 132 -17.83 6.73 6.02
C LEU A 132 -19.13 7.52 5.88
N THR A 133 -19.09 8.84 6.05
CA THR A 133 -20.28 9.69 6.02
C THR A 133 -20.01 11.04 5.35
N ALA A 134 -21.05 11.66 4.81
CA ALA A 134 -20.95 12.92 4.06
C ALA A 134 -20.55 14.12 4.93
N ASP A 135 -20.74 14.03 6.25
CA ASP A 135 -20.38 15.02 7.26
C ASP A 135 -18.98 14.81 7.86
N GLY A 136 -18.20 13.84 7.36
CA GLY A 136 -16.77 13.76 7.69
C GLY A 136 -16.34 12.70 8.68
N ARG A 137 -17.15 11.66 8.93
CA ARG A 137 -16.65 10.49 9.66
C ARG A 137 -15.73 9.68 8.75
N ILE A 138 -14.53 9.40 9.22
CA ILE A 138 -13.46 8.76 8.42
C ILE A 138 -12.87 7.61 9.21
N LEU A 139 -12.76 6.46 8.56
CA LEU A 139 -12.11 5.26 9.08
C LEU A 139 -10.62 5.27 8.71
N THR A 140 -9.75 4.96 9.66
CA THR A 140 -8.31 4.78 9.42
C THR A 140 -7.75 3.70 10.35
N ASN A 141 -6.44 3.47 10.33
CA ASN A 141 -5.80 2.58 11.30
C ASN A 141 -5.45 3.32 12.59
N ALA A 142 -5.50 2.60 13.72
CA ALA A 142 -5.12 3.16 15.01
C ALA A 142 -3.65 3.60 15.04
N HIS A 143 -2.75 2.80 14.45
CA HIS A 143 -1.32 3.15 14.40
C HIS A 143 -1.00 4.41 13.57
N VAL A 144 -1.88 4.84 12.67
CA VAL A 144 -1.68 6.08 11.90
C VAL A 144 -1.83 7.30 12.80
N VAL A 145 -2.69 7.22 13.81
CA VAL A 145 -3.08 8.34 14.67
C VAL A 145 -2.59 8.21 16.11
N ALA A 146 -1.81 7.16 16.42
CA ALA A 146 -1.40 6.82 17.78
C ALA A 146 -0.61 7.94 18.49
N ASP A 147 0.28 8.62 17.76
CA ASP A 147 1.16 9.67 18.29
C ASP A 147 0.66 11.09 17.94
N ALA A 148 -0.64 11.24 17.64
CA ALA A 148 -1.20 12.52 17.22
C ALA A 148 -1.19 13.57 18.34
N GLU A 149 -0.52 14.70 18.08
CA GLU A 149 -0.58 15.88 18.94
C GLU A 149 -1.73 16.80 18.50
N GLY A 150 -2.92 16.55 19.05
CA GLY A 150 -4.12 17.34 18.77
C GLY A 150 -4.85 16.93 17.49
N ASP A 151 -5.34 17.91 16.73
CA ASP A 151 -6.08 17.64 15.49
C ASP A 151 -5.17 17.12 14.38
N VAL A 152 -5.62 16.07 13.70
CA VAL A 152 -4.99 15.58 12.47
C VAL A 152 -5.48 16.39 11.27
N THR A 153 -4.70 16.39 10.18
CA THR A 153 -5.10 17.03 8.92
C THR A 153 -5.53 15.97 7.93
N VAL A 154 -6.75 16.08 7.42
CA VAL A 154 -7.31 15.22 6.39
C VAL A 154 -7.29 15.98 5.07
N THR A 155 -6.71 15.39 4.02
CA THR A 155 -6.70 15.96 2.67
C THR A 155 -7.53 15.07 1.74
N LEU A 156 -8.56 15.62 1.11
CA LEU A 156 -9.37 14.94 0.11
C LEU A 156 -8.62 14.80 -1.22
N SER A 157 -9.11 13.96 -2.13
CA SER A 157 -8.55 13.76 -3.47
C SER A 157 -8.59 15.02 -4.36
N ASP A 158 -9.46 15.99 -4.05
CA ASP A 158 -9.53 17.29 -4.73
C ASP A 158 -8.57 18.34 -4.12
N GLY A 159 -7.79 17.95 -3.11
CA GLY A 159 -6.85 18.81 -2.40
C GLY A 159 -7.46 19.60 -1.23
N LYS A 160 -8.78 19.54 -1.02
CA LYS A 160 -9.43 20.22 0.10
C LYS A 160 -9.00 19.61 1.43
N GLN A 161 -8.68 20.46 2.39
CA GLN A 161 -8.19 20.06 3.70
C GLN A 161 -9.19 20.33 4.81
N TYR A 162 -9.21 19.43 5.78
CA TYR A 162 -9.99 19.54 7.01
C TYR A 162 -9.11 19.22 8.21
N LYS A 163 -9.32 19.94 9.31
CA LYS A 163 -8.87 19.46 10.62
C LYS A 163 -9.84 18.37 11.09
N ALA A 164 -9.32 17.31 11.68
CA ALA A 164 -10.13 16.22 12.20
C ALA A 164 -9.69 15.85 13.61
N SER A 165 -10.65 15.59 14.48
CA SER A 165 -10.41 15.03 15.81
C SER A 165 -10.50 13.51 15.75
N VAL A 166 -9.70 12.82 16.56
CA VAL A 166 -9.86 11.39 16.82
C VAL A 166 -11.12 11.21 17.68
N VAL A 167 -12.12 10.50 17.15
CA VAL A 167 -13.35 10.14 17.88
C VAL A 167 -13.05 9.03 18.87
N GLY A 168 -12.28 8.04 18.42
CA GLY A 168 -11.79 6.94 19.24
C GLY A 168 -10.96 5.96 18.41
N ALA A 169 -10.28 5.04 19.09
CA ALA A 169 -9.44 4.02 18.48
C ALA A 169 -9.49 2.72 19.28
N ASP A 170 -9.47 1.59 18.57
CA ASP A 170 -9.21 0.26 19.09
C ASP A 170 -7.83 -0.19 18.58
N THR A 171 -6.84 -0.20 19.49
CA THR A 171 -5.46 -0.56 19.16
C THR A 171 -5.28 -2.06 18.92
N LYS A 172 -6.16 -2.92 19.45
CA LYS A 172 -6.10 -4.38 19.22
C LYS A 172 -6.59 -4.73 17.81
N ALA A 173 -7.65 -4.05 17.35
CA ALA A 173 -8.18 -4.20 16.01
C ALA A 173 -7.42 -3.35 14.97
N ASP A 174 -6.55 -2.43 15.42
CA ASP A 174 -5.89 -1.41 14.61
C ASP A 174 -6.86 -0.55 13.79
N ILE A 175 -7.96 -0.14 14.42
CA ILE A 175 -9.01 0.69 13.83
C ILE A 175 -9.15 1.99 14.60
N ALA A 176 -9.23 3.12 13.90
CA ALA A 176 -9.58 4.41 14.48
C ALA A 176 -10.63 5.13 13.64
N VAL A 177 -11.42 5.96 14.31
CA VAL A 177 -12.41 6.82 13.68
C VAL A 177 -12.02 8.28 13.91
N LEU A 178 -11.99 9.03 12.82
CA LEU A 178 -11.78 10.47 12.78
C LEU A 178 -13.10 11.19 12.46
N GLN A 179 -13.23 12.41 12.95
CA GLN A 179 -14.30 13.33 12.58
C GLN A 179 -13.70 14.60 11.99
N ALA A 180 -13.87 14.80 10.68
CA ALA A 180 -13.50 16.05 10.03
C ALA A 180 -14.43 17.19 10.48
N LYS A 181 -13.83 18.28 10.95
CA LYS A 181 -14.53 19.44 11.50
C LYS A 181 -15.14 20.28 10.37
N ASN A 182 -16.40 20.64 10.52
CA ASN A 182 -17.17 21.44 9.54
C ASN A 182 -17.17 20.85 8.12
N ALA A 183 -17.02 19.53 8.01
CA ALA A 183 -17.13 18.82 6.74
C ALA A 183 -18.59 18.59 6.35
N SER A 184 -18.88 18.70 5.06
CA SER A 184 -20.17 18.39 4.47
C SER A 184 -19.98 18.10 2.99
N GLY A 185 -20.90 17.33 2.41
CA GLY A 185 -20.86 16.98 0.98
C GLY A 185 -19.70 16.06 0.60
N LEU A 186 -19.09 15.36 1.56
CA LEU A 186 -18.09 14.35 1.25
C LEU A 186 -18.74 13.15 0.54
N THR A 187 -17.95 12.37 -0.19
CA THR A 187 -18.41 11.16 -0.90
C THR A 187 -18.11 9.91 -0.08
N PRO A 188 -19.10 9.30 0.61
CA PRO A 188 -18.85 8.10 1.40
C PRO A 188 -18.52 6.90 0.52
N ALA A 189 -17.63 6.04 1.01
CA ALA A 189 -17.32 4.79 0.34
C ALA A 189 -18.50 3.81 0.42
N SER A 190 -18.72 3.04 -0.64
CA SER A 190 -19.60 1.87 -0.58
C SER A 190 -18.90 0.75 0.18
N LEU A 191 -19.47 0.30 1.30
CA LEU A 191 -18.88 -0.79 2.09
C LEU A 191 -19.43 -2.15 1.66
N GLY A 192 -18.55 -3.07 1.29
CA GLY A 192 -18.88 -4.41 0.85
C GLY A 192 -19.11 -5.40 1.99
N ASP A 193 -18.91 -6.68 1.69
CA ASP A 193 -19.10 -7.80 2.62
C ASP A 193 -17.89 -8.74 2.54
N SER A 194 -17.00 -8.63 3.53
CA SER A 194 -15.76 -9.42 3.56
C SER A 194 -15.97 -10.91 3.80
N SER A 195 -17.17 -11.34 4.21
CA SER A 195 -17.48 -12.76 4.42
C SER A 195 -17.66 -13.54 3.11
N LYS A 196 -17.85 -12.82 1.99
CA LYS A 196 -18.05 -13.38 0.64
C LYS A 196 -16.77 -13.46 -0.18
N LEU A 197 -15.63 -13.10 0.41
CA LEU A 197 -14.37 -13.11 -0.31
C LEU A 197 -13.92 -14.53 -0.61
N ALA A 198 -13.24 -14.68 -1.74
CA ALA A 198 -12.58 -15.92 -2.13
C ALA A 198 -11.10 -15.66 -2.45
N VAL A 199 -10.24 -16.63 -2.13
CA VAL A 199 -8.83 -16.61 -2.58
C VAL A 199 -8.81 -16.62 -4.11
N GLY A 200 -7.94 -15.78 -4.70
CA GLY A 200 -7.87 -15.55 -6.14
C GLY A 200 -8.77 -14.42 -6.66
N GLN A 201 -9.67 -13.88 -5.83
CA GLN A 201 -10.50 -12.73 -6.20
C GLN A 201 -9.63 -11.49 -6.41
N GLN A 202 -9.80 -10.79 -7.55
CA GLN A 202 -9.11 -9.54 -7.83
C GLN A 202 -9.51 -8.45 -6.84
N VAL A 203 -8.51 -7.70 -6.37
CA VAL A 203 -8.67 -6.58 -5.45
C VAL A 203 -7.81 -5.40 -5.90
N VAL A 204 -8.25 -4.21 -5.53
CA VAL A 204 -7.53 -2.95 -5.76
C VAL A 204 -7.28 -2.30 -4.41
N ALA A 205 -6.03 -1.99 -4.10
CA ALA A 205 -5.65 -1.22 -2.92
C ALA A 205 -5.48 0.24 -3.31
N ILE A 206 -6.15 1.13 -2.58
CA ILE A 206 -6.15 2.57 -2.80
C ILE A 206 -5.73 3.26 -1.51
N GLY A 207 -4.72 4.11 -1.60
CA GLY A 207 -4.28 5.00 -0.52
C GLY A 207 -3.85 6.35 -1.10
N SER A 208 -3.51 7.31 -0.25
CA SER A 208 -3.08 8.66 -0.64
C SER A 208 -1.75 9.06 0.03
N PRO A 209 -0.63 8.38 -0.27
CA PRO A 209 0.66 8.72 0.33
C PRO A 209 1.21 10.07 -0.20
N GLY A 210 1.49 11.00 0.72
CA GLY A 210 2.51 12.05 0.52
C GLY A 210 2.27 13.07 -0.61
N GLY A 211 1.02 13.46 -0.88
CA GLY A 211 0.72 14.49 -1.88
C GLY A 211 0.84 14.04 -3.34
N LEU A 212 1.09 12.75 -3.59
CA LEU A 212 0.80 12.12 -4.88
C LEU A 212 -0.68 11.76 -4.88
N GLN A 213 -1.43 12.28 -5.86
CA GLN A 213 -2.86 11.98 -6.03
C GLN A 213 -3.06 10.46 -6.06
N ASN A 214 -3.65 9.91 -5.00
CA ASN A 214 -4.09 8.52 -4.79
C ASN A 214 -3.25 7.41 -5.48
N THR A 215 -2.43 6.69 -4.70
CA THR A 215 -1.76 5.48 -5.15
C THR A 215 -2.77 4.34 -5.27
N VAL A 216 -2.83 3.77 -6.48
CA VAL A 216 -3.66 2.62 -6.82
C VAL A 216 -2.76 1.44 -7.16
N THR A 217 -2.97 0.32 -6.48
CA THR A 217 -2.30 -0.94 -6.79
C THR A 217 -3.33 -2.05 -6.93
N THR A 218 -3.04 -3.08 -7.72
CA THR A 218 -3.94 -4.21 -7.95
C THR A 218 -3.25 -5.50 -7.56
N GLY A 219 -4.04 -6.48 -7.17
CA GLY A 219 -3.62 -7.84 -6.86
C GLY A 219 -4.82 -8.75 -6.70
N ILE A 220 -4.67 -9.80 -5.91
CA ILE A 220 -5.72 -10.74 -5.54
C ILE A 220 -5.79 -10.91 -4.02
N VAL A 221 -6.88 -11.50 -3.54
CA VAL A 221 -6.92 -12.13 -2.22
C VAL A 221 -6.00 -13.35 -2.25
N SER A 222 -4.85 -13.28 -1.60
CA SER A 222 -3.89 -14.40 -1.53
C SER A 222 -4.24 -15.40 -0.43
N ALA A 223 -4.84 -14.94 0.67
CA ALA A 223 -5.34 -15.78 1.74
C ALA A 223 -6.39 -15.04 2.57
N LEU A 224 -7.25 -15.80 3.23
CA LEU A 224 -8.20 -15.29 4.20
C LEU A 224 -7.84 -15.80 5.58
N ASN A 225 -8.34 -15.10 6.60
CA ASN A 225 -8.24 -15.48 7.98
C ASN A 225 -6.81 -15.64 8.54
N ARG A 226 -5.90 -14.73 8.15
CA ARG A 226 -4.53 -14.72 8.66
C ARG A 226 -4.47 -14.06 10.03
N LYS A 227 -4.24 -14.84 11.07
CA LYS A 227 -3.98 -14.35 12.41
C LYS A 227 -2.61 -13.67 12.49
N LEU A 228 -2.59 -12.39 12.85
CA LEU A 228 -1.37 -11.56 12.80
C LEU A 228 -0.44 -11.81 14.01
N ASP A 229 -0.99 -12.25 15.13
CA ASP A 229 -0.25 -12.66 16.34
C ASP A 229 0.58 -13.93 16.10
N GLU A 230 0.06 -14.89 15.35
CA GLU A 230 0.77 -16.11 14.94
C GLU A 230 1.94 -15.84 13.96
N LEU A 231 1.96 -14.68 13.29
CA LEU A 231 3.09 -14.27 12.43
C LEU A 231 4.30 -13.75 13.22
N SER A 232 4.16 -13.53 14.54
CA SER A 232 5.21 -13.02 15.42
C SER A 232 5.89 -14.09 16.29
N SER A 233 5.48 -15.36 16.21
CA SER A 233 5.85 -16.40 17.19
C SER A 233 7.12 -17.22 16.89
N GLY A 234 8.12 -16.63 16.22
CA GLY A 234 9.44 -17.25 16.02
C GLY A 234 10.56 -16.39 16.62
N GLN A 235 11.44 -17.00 17.42
CA GLN A 235 12.58 -16.33 18.09
C GLN A 235 13.27 -15.31 17.17
N GLU A 236 13.41 -14.07 17.67
CA GLU A 236 14.09 -12.94 17.04
C GLU A 236 13.48 -12.33 15.77
N ARG A 237 12.21 -12.60 15.48
CA ARG A 237 11.44 -11.67 14.65
C ARG A 237 10.72 -10.71 15.59
N ARG A 238 11.28 -9.49 15.74
CA ARG A 238 10.54 -8.32 16.22
C ARG A 238 9.14 -8.46 15.66
N SER A 239 8.12 -8.57 16.52
CA SER A 239 6.77 -8.32 16.06
C SER A 239 6.85 -7.04 15.22
N PRO A 240 6.17 -6.93 14.06
CA PRO A 240 6.14 -5.67 13.33
C PRO A 240 5.71 -4.48 14.21
N TYR A 241 5.10 -4.79 15.36
CA TYR A 241 4.72 -3.89 16.44
C TYR A 241 5.81 -3.59 17.49
N SER A 242 6.88 -4.37 17.58
CA SER A 242 7.94 -4.23 18.59
C SER A 242 8.93 -3.11 18.23
N ARG A 243 8.39 -1.89 18.07
CA ARG A 243 9.13 -0.68 18.36
C ARG A 243 9.10 -0.50 19.87
N THR A 244 10.08 -1.10 20.56
CA THR A 244 10.55 -0.67 21.89
C THR A 244 9.56 -0.67 23.08
N THR A 245 8.29 -1.06 22.93
CA THR A 245 7.34 -1.20 24.03
C THR A 245 6.93 -2.67 24.21
N ASN A 246 6.77 -3.11 25.46
CA ASN A 246 6.26 -4.43 25.82
C ASN A 246 4.74 -4.57 25.58
N GLU A 247 4.20 -3.83 24.62
CA GLU A 247 2.79 -3.83 24.28
C GLU A 247 2.53 -4.96 23.25
N ALA A 248 1.40 -5.66 23.38
CA ALA A 248 0.99 -6.66 22.40
C ALA A 248 0.49 -5.94 21.13
N GLY A 249 1.03 -6.31 19.97
CA GLY A 249 0.57 -5.76 18.70
C GLY A 249 -0.88 -6.13 18.37
N PRO A 250 -1.43 -5.55 17.28
CA PRO A 250 -2.81 -5.83 16.91
C PRO A 250 -3.04 -7.32 16.67
N SER A 251 -4.16 -7.82 17.20
CA SER A 251 -4.59 -9.21 17.12
C SER A 251 -5.94 -9.23 16.38
N TYR A 252 -5.86 -9.16 15.06
CA TYR A 252 -7.00 -9.34 14.18
C TYR A 252 -6.70 -10.41 13.12
N THR A 253 -7.78 -10.89 12.54
CA THR A 253 -7.76 -11.91 11.49
C THR A 253 -7.82 -11.19 10.14
N ALA A 254 -6.70 -11.19 9.41
CA ALA A 254 -6.51 -10.36 8.22
C ALA A 254 -6.90 -11.04 6.91
N ILE A 255 -7.25 -10.22 5.92
CA ILE A 255 -7.18 -10.54 4.50
C ILE A 255 -5.72 -10.38 4.08
N GLN A 256 -5.14 -11.37 3.41
CA GLN A 256 -3.84 -11.26 2.78
C GLN A 256 -4.01 -10.98 1.28
N THR A 257 -3.21 -10.07 0.74
CA THR A 257 -3.17 -9.74 -0.68
C THR A 257 -1.73 -9.62 -1.18
N ASP A 258 -1.54 -9.80 -2.47
CA ASP A 258 -0.28 -9.51 -3.17
C ASP A 258 -0.28 -8.11 -3.82
N ALA A 259 -1.41 -7.37 -3.73
CA ALA A 259 -1.45 -5.97 -4.09
C ALA A 259 -0.39 -5.20 -3.26
N PRO A 260 0.51 -4.44 -3.90
CA PRO A 260 1.53 -3.71 -3.17
C PRO A 260 0.93 -2.72 -2.16
N ILE A 261 1.19 -2.97 -0.87
CA ILE A 261 0.84 -2.10 0.26
C ILE A 261 2.14 -1.61 0.89
N ASN A 262 2.32 -0.29 0.96
CA ASN A 262 3.49 0.39 1.50
C ASN A 262 3.07 1.46 2.53
N GLN A 263 4.05 2.09 3.20
CA GLN A 263 3.78 3.25 4.04
C GLN A 263 2.96 4.30 3.31
N GLY A 264 1.99 4.87 4.01
CA GLY A 264 1.01 5.82 3.47
C GLY A 264 -0.26 5.18 2.88
N ASN A 265 -0.26 3.88 2.53
CA ASN A 265 -1.50 3.16 2.20
C ASN A 265 -2.27 2.67 3.43
N SER A 266 -1.62 2.60 4.61
CA SER A 266 -2.28 2.24 5.88
C SER A 266 -3.50 3.11 6.14
N GLY A 267 -4.64 2.49 6.42
CA GLY A 267 -5.93 3.14 6.64
C GLY A 267 -6.72 3.38 5.35
N GLY A 268 -6.12 3.13 4.18
CA GLY A 268 -6.77 3.21 2.87
C GLY A 268 -7.67 2.01 2.57
N ALA A 269 -8.32 2.02 1.42
CA ALA A 269 -9.31 1.01 1.03
C ALA A 269 -8.67 -0.17 0.28
N LEU A 270 -9.03 -1.39 0.65
CA LEU A 270 -8.98 -2.56 -0.22
C LEU A 270 -10.37 -2.76 -0.81
N VAL A 271 -10.51 -2.74 -2.13
CA VAL A 271 -11.82 -2.81 -2.82
C VAL A 271 -11.93 -3.98 -3.79
N ASP A 272 -13.16 -4.45 -3.97
CA ASP A 272 -13.51 -5.43 -5.02
C ASP A 272 -13.61 -4.75 -6.41
N ALA A 273 -13.86 -5.57 -7.45
CA ALA A 273 -14.01 -5.10 -8.83
C ALA A 273 -15.24 -4.19 -9.05
N GLN A 274 -16.15 -4.11 -8.08
CA GLN A 274 -17.31 -3.21 -8.09
C GLN A 274 -17.02 -1.90 -7.36
N GLY A 275 -15.85 -1.75 -6.74
CA GLY A 275 -15.46 -0.59 -5.95
C GLY A 275 -16.09 -0.56 -4.57
N ASN A 276 -16.52 -1.71 -4.02
CA ASN A 276 -16.93 -1.79 -2.62
C ASN A 276 -15.71 -2.06 -1.74
N VAL A 277 -15.61 -1.35 -0.62
CA VAL A 277 -14.56 -1.56 0.38
C VAL A 277 -14.78 -2.90 1.06
N ILE A 278 -13.84 -3.82 0.89
CA ILE A 278 -13.83 -5.16 1.49
C ILE A 278 -12.81 -5.28 2.63
N GLY A 279 -11.90 -4.32 2.75
CA GLY A 279 -10.99 -4.22 3.88
C GLY A 279 -10.29 -2.88 3.98
N ILE A 280 -9.59 -2.68 5.10
CA ILE A 280 -8.78 -1.49 5.38
C ILE A 280 -7.31 -1.89 5.32
N ASN A 281 -6.57 -1.32 4.38
CA ASN A 281 -5.16 -1.63 4.13
C ASN A 281 -4.33 -1.38 5.38
N SER A 282 -3.42 -2.29 5.68
CA SER A 282 -2.52 -2.22 6.81
C SER A 282 -1.09 -2.51 6.35
N ALA A 283 -0.23 -1.48 6.37
CA ALA A 283 1.18 -1.60 5.98
C ALA A 283 2.08 -2.13 7.13
N LEU A 284 1.50 -2.81 8.11
CA LEU A 284 2.20 -3.32 9.30
C LEU A 284 3.32 -4.32 8.96
N TYR A 285 3.27 -5.00 7.82
CA TYR A 285 4.31 -5.96 7.45
C TYR A 285 5.37 -5.35 6.50
N ASN A 286 6.51 -4.95 7.06
CA ASN A 286 7.70 -4.61 6.29
C ASN A 286 8.97 -5.14 7.00
N PRO A 287 9.36 -6.41 6.76
CA PRO A 287 10.41 -7.08 7.52
C PRO A 287 11.82 -6.46 7.37
N ALA A 288 12.03 -5.56 6.39
CA ALA A 288 13.34 -4.96 6.11
C ALA A 288 13.31 -3.44 5.84
N SER A 289 12.17 -2.76 5.99
CA SER A 289 12.02 -1.35 5.56
C SER A 289 12.32 -1.11 4.06
N THR A 290 12.31 -2.16 3.23
CA THR A 290 12.72 -2.12 1.81
C THR A 290 11.56 -1.95 0.82
N GLY A 291 10.34 -1.77 1.31
CA GLY A 291 9.13 -1.68 0.49
C GLY A 291 8.40 -3.03 0.39
N SER A 292 7.26 -3.05 -0.30
CA SER A 292 6.39 -4.21 -0.40
C SER A 292 7.09 -5.37 -1.09
N ILE A 293 6.97 -6.57 -0.50
CA ILE A 293 7.49 -7.83 -1.05
C ILE A 293 6.39 -8.72 -1.62
N GLY A 294 5.23 -8.14 -1.98
CA GLY A 294 4.07 -8.90 -2.46
C GLY A 294 3.29 -9.61 -1.34
N ILE A 295 3.44 -9.16 -0.09
CA ILE A 295 2.67 -9.62 1.06
C ILE A 295 2.09 -8.39 1.75
N GLY A 296 0.81 -8.13 1.51
CA GLY A 296 0.02 -7.08 2.14
C GLY A 296 -1.09 -7.65 3.00
N PHE A 297 -1.52 -6.87 3.99
CA PHE A 297 -2.63 -7.24 4.89
C PHE A 297 -3.69 -6.15 4.89
N ALA A 298 -4.95 -6.56 5.06
CA ALA A 298 -6.07 -5.66 5.30
C ALA A 298 -7.00 -6.20 6.40
N ILE A 299 -7.54 -5.30 7.20
CA ILE A 299 -8.56 -5.62 8.21
C ILE A 299 -9.89 -5.85 7.48
N PRO A 300 -10.59 -6.98 7.67
CA PRO A 300 -11.87 -7.23 7.00
C PRO A 300 -12.90 -6.14 7.29
N ILE A 301 -13.61 -5.67 6.27
CA ILE A 301 -14.55 -4.54 6.45
C ILE A 301 -15.67 -4.86 7.42
N ASN A 302 -16.13 -6.11 7.50
CA ASN A 302 -17.18 -6.51 8.44
C ASN A 302 -16.74 -6.39 9.89
N ASP A 303 -15.45 -6.59 10.19
CA ASP A 303 -14.92 -6.42 11.54
C ASP A 303 -14.70 -4.93 11.83
N ALA A 304 -14.15 -4.17 10.88
CA ALA A 304 -14.03 -2.73 11.01
C ALA A 304 -15.39 -2.04 11.27
N LYS A 305 -16.47 -2.46 10.60
CA LYS A 305 -17.83 -1.95 10.86
C LYS A 305 -18.27 -2.12 12.31
N LYS A 306 -18.04 -3.30 12.90
CA LYS A 306 -18.39 -3.57 14.31
C LYS A 306 -17.61 -2.68 15.27
N ILE A 307 -16.32 -2.50 15.01
CA ILE A 307 -15.46 -1.63 15.85
C ILE A 307 -15.86 -0.16 15.70
N VAL A 308 -16.17 0.29 14.49
CA VAL A 308 -16.69 1.65 14.25
C VAL A 308 -17.96 1.88 15.05
N GLU A 309 -18.91 0.93 15.02
CA GLU A 309 -20.15 1.02 15.80
C GLU A 309 -19.88 1.11 17.31
N GLN A 310 -18.90 0.36 17.83
CA GLN A 310 -18.50 0.46 19.25
C GLN A 310 -17.82 1.79 19.60
N ILE A 311 -17.11 2.42 18.66
CA ILE A 311 -16.43 3.70 18.88
C ILE A 311 -17.42 4.87 18.84
N VAL A 312 -18.43 4.81 17.98
CA VAL A 312 -19.34 5.95 17.71
C VAL A 312 -20.75 5.79 18.29
N GLY A 313 -21.09 4.59 18.77
CA GLY A 313 -22.41 4.21 19.28
C GLY A 313 -22.63 4.50 20.74
#